data_AF-A0A1E4TBV7-F1
#
_entry.id   AF-A0A1E4TBV7-F1
#
_cell.length_a   1.000
_cell.length_b   1.000
_cell.length_c   1.000
_cell.angle_alpha   90.00
_cell.angle_beta   90.00
_cell.angle_gamma   90.00
#
_symmetry.space_group_name_H-M   'P 1'
#
loop_
_entity.id
_entity.type
_entity.pdbx_description
1 polymer ?
#
loop_
_entity_poly.entity_id
_entity_poly.type
_entity_poly.pdbx_seq_one_letter_code
_entity_poly.pdbx_strand_id
1 'polypeptide(L)'
;MNEIIEAANASSDHIGYLQSVGLANTWWWPPDVMQHVLEMIHVYGHLPWWATIVTAAVGVRLLTLPLTIRAQNNTAKLNKVKPQQDKLAALAFAEQDPQKALQYQMEQSRLLKESGFKMSASLGPMLSAPIGIGMFFALRKMSAVPVAGFEDQGVLWFKCLYEPDPFLGMQLLSTAALLVGFRLGGETGMQNMSGTMKKMMYGLPIVSIFVMMNFDAATVLYISTTSLMSLTTSALLRNATVRKLLRMEPIIKLPPPDPNFKAPSMAERMKKSMADAEKLSRIAKELKESPENQKRATQTHASAVEAVYRRPPQK
;
A
#
# COMPACT_ATOMS: atom_id res chain seq x y z
N MET A 1 -47.69 -23.90 -4.29
CA MET A 1 -47.34 -22.48 -4.06
C MET A 1 -46.27 -22.35 -2.98
N ASN A 2 -46.45 -22.98 -1.80
CA ASN A 2 -45.41 -23.03 -0.77
C ASN A 2 -44.11 -23.75 -1.22
N GLU A 3 -44.18 -24.87 -1.95
CA GLU A 3 -42.97 -25.53 -2.51
C GLU A 3 -42.21 -24.67 -3.54
N ILE A 4 -42.91 -23.81 -4.30
CA ILE A 4 -42.27 -22.91 -5.27
C ILE A 4 -41.60 -21.74 -4.54
N ILE A 5 -42.19 -21.27 -3.45
CA ILE A 5 -41.61 -20.23 -2.59
C ILE A 5 -40.41 -20.80 -1.80
N GLU A 6 -40.48 -22.05 -1.35
CA GLU A 6 -39.40 -22.75 -0.66
C GLU A 6 -38.24 -23.08 -1.61
N ALA A 7 -38.53 -23.51 -2.84
CA ALA A 7 -37.54 -23.68 -3.90
C ALA A 7 -36.94 -22.35 -4.39
N ALA A 8 -37.74 -21.28 -4.47
CA ALA A 8 -37.25 -19.93 -4.79
C ALA A 8 -36.34 -19.39 -3.69
N ASN A 9 -36.70 -19.59 -2.42
CA ASN A 9 -35.88 -19.24 -1.25
C ASN A 9 -34.62 -20.11 -1.11
N ALA A 10 -34.61 -21.31 -1.71
CA ALA A 10 -33.44 -22.18 -1.78
C ALA A 10 -32.49 -21.82 -2.94
N SER A 11 -32.94 -21.04 -3.93
CA SER A 11 -32.13 -20.59 -5.06
C SER A 11 -31.39 -19.29 -4.72
N SER A 12 -30.11 -19.19 -5.08
CA SER A 12 -29.30 -17.98 -4.88
C SER A 12 -29.60 -16.83 -5.84
N ASP A 13 -30.67 -16.95 -6.63
CA ASP A 13 -31.00 -16.06 -7.75
C ASP A 13 -31.91 -14.88 -7.35
N HIS A 14 -32.11 -14.63 -6.06
CA HIS A 14 -32.89 -13.50 -5.56
C HIS A 14 -32.11 -12.67 -4.55
N ILE A 15 -32.43 -11.37 -4.48
CA ILE A 15 -31.82 -10.45 -3.51
C ILE A 15 -32.31 -10.76 -2.11
N GLY A 16 -31.40 -10.81 -1.14
CA GLY A 16 -31.70 -11.16 0.25
C GLY A 16 -31.53 -12.64 0.54
N TYR A 17 -31.10 -13.46 -0.43
CA TYR A 17 -30.71 -14.85 -0.21
C TYR A 17 -29.55 -14.94 0.78
N LEU A 18 -28.51 -14.12 0.62
CA LEU A 18 -27.38 -14.13 1.56
C LEU A 18 -27.83 -13.74 2.98
N GLN A 19 -28.79 -12.82 3.10
CA GLN A 19 -29.39 -12.47 4.39
C GLN A 19 -30.19 -13.62 5.00
N SER A 20 -30.91 -14.39 4.18
CA SER A 20 -31.71 -15.52 4.68
C SER A 20 -30.84 -16.65 5.23
N VAL A 21 -29.63 -16.85 4.69
CA VAL A 21 -28.64 -17.82 5.21
C VAL A 21 -27.75 -17.24 6.33
N GLY A 22 -28.08 -16.05 6.85
CA GLY A 22 -27.37 -15.43 7.97
C GLY A 22 -26.05 -14.72 7.59
N LEU A 23 -25.82 -14.49 6.30
CA LEU A 23 -24.72 -13.69 5.76
C LEU A 23 -25.22 -12.26 5.44
N ALA A 24 -24.32 -11.31 5.21
CA ALA A 24 -24.68 -9.95 4.77
C ALA A 24 -25.73 -9.23 5.66
N ASN A 25 -25.65 -9.39 6.98
CA ASN A 25 -26.65 -8.81 7.89
C ASN A 25 -26.50 -7.28 8.05
N THR A 26 -25.32 -6.74 7.70
CA THR A 26 -24.91 -5.40 8.09
C THR A 26 -24.37 -4.57 6.91
N TRP A 27 -24.83 -3.33 6.75
CA TRP A 27 -24.39 -2.44 5.66
C TRP A 27 -23.15 -1.58 5.96
N TRP A 28 -22.60 -1.64 7.17
CA TRP A 28 -21.39 -0.88 7.57
C TRP A 28 -20.16 -1.75 7.77
N TRP A 29 -20.32 -3.08 7.89
CA TRP A 29 -19.21 -4.01 8.08
C TRP A 29 -18.62 -4.44 6.72
N PRO A 30 -17.31 -4.25 6.46
CA PRO A 30 -16.77 -4.41 5.09
C PRO A 30 -17.04 -5.76 4.42
N PRO A 31 -16.88 -6.92 5.11
CA PRO A 31 -17.23 -8.22 4.55
C PRO A 31 -18.71 -8.32 4.13
N ASP A 32 -19.63 -7.83 4.96
CA ASP A 32 -21.07 -7.94 4.70
C ASP A 32 -21.48 -7.02 3.53
N VAL A 33 -20.86 -5.84 3.41
CA VAL A 33 -21.02 -4.97 2.23
C VAL A 33 -20.52 -5.65 0.96
N MET A 34 -19.39 -6.35 1.01
CA MET A 34 -18.88 -7.08 -0.16
C MET A 34 -19.80 -8.25 -0.55
N GLN A 35 -20.43 -8.91 0.43
CA GLN A 35 -21.43 -9.96 0.17
C GLN A 35 -22.65 -9.39 -0.55
N HIS A 36 -23.16 -8.22 -0.16
CA HIS A 36 -24.23 -7.54 -0.90
C HIS A 36 -23.83 -7.21 -2.34
N VAL A 37 -22.62 -6.71 -2.56
CA VAL A 37 -22.12 -6.41 -3.91
C VAL A 37 -22.04 -7.68 -4.75
N LEU A 38 -21.54 -8.79 -4.17
CA LEU A 38 -21.48 -10.09 -4.83
C LEU A 38 -22.88 -10.61 -5.20
N GLU A 39 -23.83 -10.55 -4.28
CA GLU A 39 -25.23 -10.96 -4.53
C GLU A 39 -25.87 -10.12 -5.64
N MET A 40 -25.66 -8.80 -5.63
CA MET A 40 -26.16 -7.92 -6.69
C MET A 40 -25.58 -8.30 -8.06
N ILE A 41 -24.28 -8.58 -8.15
CA ILE A 41 -23.64 -8.99 -9.40
C ILE A 41 -24.17 -10.35 -9.86
N HIS A 42 -24.35 -11.29 -8.93
CA HIS A 42 -24.87 -12.63 -9.21
C HIS A 42 -26.30 -12.57 -9.75
N VAL A 43 -27.20 -11.90 -9.03
CA VAL A 43 -28.63 -11.85 -9.34
C VAL A 43 -28.91 -11.01 -10.58
N TYR A 44 -28.36 -9.79 -10.68
CA TYR A 44 -28.62 -8.92 -11.84
C TYR A 44 -27.82 -9.31 -13.07
N GLY A 45 -26.65 -9.91 -12.89
CA GLY A 45 -25.79 -10.37 -13.99
C GLY A 45 -26.17 -11.74 -14.53
N HIS A 46 -27.00 -12.51 -13.81
CA HIS A 46 -27.26 -13.94 -14.07
C HIS A 46 -25.96 -14.73 -14.29
N LEU A 47 -24.93 -14.39 -13.52
CA LEU A 47 -23.60 -14.97 -13.64
C LEU A 47 -23.44 -16.12 -12.65
N PRO A 48 -22.73 -17.19 -13.01
CA PRO A 48 -22.33 -18.19 -12.02
C PRO A 48 -21.36 -17.57 -11.00
N TRP A 49 -21.34 -18.09 -9.77
CA TRP A 49 -20.53 -17.54 -8.67
C TRP A 49 -19.06 -17.32 -9.01
N TRP A 50 -18.40 -18.22 -9.75
CA TRP A 50 -17.02 -17.99 -10.19
C TRP A 50 -16.86 -16.71 -11.03
N ALA A 51 -17.80 -16.44 -11.93
CA ALA A 51 -17.79 -15.27 -12.80
C ALA A 51 -18.19 -14.01 -12.03
N THR A 52 -19.10 -14.14 -11.06
CA THR A 52 -19.45 -13.07 -10.12
C THR A 52 -18.22 -12.60 -9.34
N ILE A 53 -17.44 -13.53 -8.77
CA ILE A 53 -16.21 -13.22 -8.03
C ILE A 53 -15.18 -12.52 -8.93
N VAL A 54 -14.98 -13.04 -10.15
CA VAL A 54 -14.05 -12.44 -11.13
C VAL A 54 -14.51 -11.03 -11.51
N THR A 55 -15.80 -10.85 -11.79
CA THR A 55 -16.40 -9.56 -12.18
C THR A 55 -16.27 -8.53 -11.06
N ALA A 56 -16.55 -8.93 -9.82
CA ALA A 56 -16.37 -8.07 -8.65
C ALA A 56 -14.90 -7.65 -8.48
N ALA A 57 -13.96 -8.60 -8.61
CA ALA A 57 -12.53 -8.32 -8.53
C ALA A 57 -12.08 -7.32 -9.61
N VAL A 58 -12.49 -7.54 -10.86
CA VAL A 58 -12.19 -6.64 -11.99
C VAL A 58 -12.82 -5.26 -11.76
N GLY A 59 -14.08 -5.20 -11.31
CA GLY A 59 -14.78 -3.95 -11.00
C GLY A 59 -14.04 -3.12 -9.95
N VAL A 60 -13.64 -3.73 -8.83
CA VAL A 60 -12.82 -3.08 -7.79
C VAL A 60 -11.51 -2.56 -8.37
N ARG A 61 -10.85 -3.32 -9.24
CA ARG A 61 -9.61 -2.87 -9.90
C ARG A 61 -9.82 -1.70 -10.84
N LEU A 62 -10.91 -1.68 -11.60
CA LEU A 62 -11.24 -0.54 -12.46
C LEU A 62 -11.55 0.73 -11.64
N LEU A 63 -12.26 0.58 -10.52
CA LEU A 63 -12.55 1.69 -9.60
C LEU A 63 -11.29 2.24 -8.92
N THR A 64 -10.35 1.36 -8.56
CA THR A 64 -9.08 1.74 -7.91
C THR A 64 -7.97 2.11 -8.90
N LEU A 65 -8.14 1.82 -10.20
CA LEU A 65 -7.19 2.14 -11.27
C LEU A 65 -6.71 3.62 -11.27
N PRO A 66 -7.57 4.65 -11.20
CA PRO A 66 -7.11 6.04 -11.17
C PRO A 66 -6.23 6.35 -9.95
N LEU A 67 -6.50 5.70 -8.81
CA LEU A 67 -5.68 5.82 -7.62
C LEU A 67 -4.32 5.15 -7.83
N THR A 68 -4.29 3.94 -8.40
CA THR A 68 -3.06 3.25 -8.79
C THR A 68 -2.20 4.10 -9.73
N ILE A 69 -2.80 4.72 -10.75
CA ILE A 69 -2.08 5.59 -11.69
C ILE A 69 -1.38 6.74 -10.96
N ARG A 70 -2.09 7.40 -10.04
CA ARG A 70 -1.54 8.49 -9.21
C ARG A 70 -0.40 7.99 -8.32
N ALA A 71 -0.57 6.83 -7.69
CA ALA A 71 0.45 6.22 -6.85
C ALA A 71 1.71 5.88 -7.65
N GLN A 72 1.57 5.21 -8.81
CA GLN A 72 2.69 4.85 -9.67
C GLN A 72 3.42 6.08 -10.24
N ASN A 73 2.68 7.13 -10.62
CA ASN A 73 3.31 8.38 -11.07
C ASN A 73 4.12 9.04 -9.94
N ASN A 74 3.61 9.00 -8.71
CA ASN A 74 4.32 9.51 -7.54
C ASN A 74 5.60 8.70 -7.22
N THR A 75 5.53 7.37 -7.37
CA THR A 75 6.71 6.50 -7.27
C THR A 75 7.74 6.82 -8.34
N ALA A 76 7.32 7.12 -9.57
CA ALA A 76 8.25 7.52 -10.64
C ALA A 76 8.99 8.83 -10.31
N LYS A 77 8.31 9.82 -9.72
CA LYS A 77 8.95 11.05 -9.21
C LYS A 77 9.97 10.76 -8.12
N LEU A 78 9.64 9.87 -7.18
CA LEU A 78 10.57 9.44 -6.14
C LEU A 78 11.81 8.77 -6.74
N ASN A 79 11.64 7.89 -7.72
CA ASN A 79 12.75 7.21 -8.38
C ASN A 79 13.71 8.20 -9.08
N LYS A 80 13.23 9.35 -9.54
CA LYS A 80 14.06 10.40 -10.16
C LYS A 80 15.03 11.04 -9.18
N VAL A 81 14.58 11.32 -7.96
CA VAL A 81 15.40 11.97 -6.92
C VAL A 81 16.15 11.00 -6.03
N LYS A 82 15.78 9.72 -6.04
CA LYS A 82 16.39 8.70 -5.18
C LYS A 82 17.92 8.63 -5.25
N PRO A 83 18.59 8.69 -6.43
CA PRO A 83 20.06 8.68 -6.46
C PRO A 83 20.70 9.87 -5.73
N GLN A 84 20.06 11.04 -5.77
CA GLN A 84 20.53 12.23 -5.05
C GLN A 84 20.26 12.10 -3.54
N GLN A 85 19.11 11.55 -3.16
CA GLN A 85 18.80 11.24 -1.77
C GLN A 85 19.77 10.23 -1.17
N ASP A 86 20.09 9.16 -1.91
CA ASP A 86 21.02 8.13 -1.44
C ASP A 86 22.44 8.72 -1.23
N LYS A 87 22.90 9.60 -2.13
CA LYS A 87 24.18 10.33 -1.96
C LYS A 87 24.18 11.21 -0.71
N LEU A 88 23.17 12.05 -0.52
CA LEU A 88 23.06 12.91 0.66
C LEU A 88 22.93 12.11 1.95
N ALA A 89 22.24 10.96 1.90
CA ALA A 89 22.10 10.08 3.06
C ALA A 89 23.41 9.41 3.45
N ALA A 90 24.28 9.09 2.48
CA ALA A 90 25.63 8.61 2.78
C ALA A 90 26.54 9.72 3.32
N LEU A 91 26.46 10.94 2.78
CA LEU A 91 27.20 12.08 3.32
C LEU A 91 26.78 12.37 4.78
N ALA A 92 25.48 12.41 5.06
CA ALA A 92 24.95 12.55 6.42
C ALA A 92 25.41 11.43 7.36
N PHE A 93 25.57 10.21 6.85
CA PHE A 93 26.05 9.08 7.64
C PHE A 93 27.58 9.09 7.85
N ALA A 94 28.35 9.56 6.89
CA ALA A 94 29.80 9.71 7.05
C ALA A 94 30.16 10.91 7.96
N GLU A 95 29.30 11.91 8.03
CA GLU A 95 29.53 13.14 8.78
C GLU A 95 29.50 12.91 10.31
N GLN A 96 30.50 13.40 11.03
CA GLN A 96 30.58 13.26 12.50
C GLN A 96 29.94 14.43 13.23
N ASP A 97 29.83 15.57 12.56
CA ASP A 97 29.20 16.78 13.09
C ASP A 97 27.66 16.69 13.00
N PRO A 98 26.95 16.69 14.14
CA PRO A 98 25.49 16.58 14.15
C PRO A 98 24.80 17.77 13.46
N GLN A 99 25.41 18.96 13.42
CA GLN A 99 24.81 20.11 12.74
C GLN A 99 24.85 19.94 11.21
N LYS A 100 25.99 19.50 10.66
CA LYS A 100 26.12 19.21 9.22
C LYS A 100 25.28 18.01 8.81
N ALA A 101 25.21 16.97 9.64
CA ALA A 101 24.31 15.83 9.42
C ALA A 101 22.84 16.28 9.33
N LEU A 102 22.42 17.23 10.16
CA LEU A 102 21.09 17.83 10.11
C LEU A 102 20.87 18.65 8.82
N GLN A 103 21.86 19.42 8.36
CA GLN A 103 21.78 20.15 7.09
C GLN A 103 21.54 19.20 5.90
N TYR A 104 22.28 18.10 5.83
CA TYR A 104 22.08 17.08 4.79
C TYR A 104 20.68 16.43 4.87
N GLN A 105 20.12 16.24 6.06
CA GLN A 105 18.73 15.75 6.22
C GLN A 105 17.69 16.79 5.75
N MET A 106 17.90 18.07 6.05
CA MET A 106 17.05 19.16 5.55
C MET A 106 17.11 19.24 4.02
N GLU A 107 18.29 19.06 3.43
CA GLU A 107 18.45 19.06 1.98
C GLU A 107 17.76 17.85 1.32
N GLN A 108 17.84 16.66 1.91
CA GLN A 108 17.05 15.49 1.45
C GLN A 108 15.54 15.78 1.44
N SER A 109 15.05 16.44 2.48
CA SER A 109 13.64 16.82 2.60
C SER A 109 13.25 17.89 1.59
N ARG A 110 14.14 18.85 1.33
CA ARG A 110 13.96 19.89 0.29
C ARG A 110 13.87 19.26 -1.10
N LEU A 111 14.81 18.39 -1.46
CA LEU A 111 14.81 17.68 -2.75
C LEU A 111 13.52 16.88 -2.96
N LEU A 112 13.01 16.22 -1.92
CA LEU A 112 11.76 15.49 -2.00
C LEU A 112 10.57 16.43 -2.28
N LYS A 113 10.52 17.58 -1.60
CA LYS A 113 9.48 18.60 -1.82
C LYS A 113 9.55 19.19 -3.23
N GLU A 114 10.75 19.53 -3.71
CA GLU A 114 10.98 20.07 -5.06
C GLU A 114 10.63 19.08 -6.17
N SER A 115 10.77 17.77 -5.92
CA SER A 115 10.38 16.73 -6.89
C SER A 115 8.87 16.64 -7.14
N GLY A 116 8.05 17.36 -6.35
CA GLY A 116 6.59 17.28 -6.41
C GLY A 116 6.03 15.93 -5.94
N PHE A 117 6.82 15.17 -5.18
CA PHE A 117 6.39 13.96 -4.48
C PHE A 117 5.38 14.31 -3.38
N LYS A 118 4.25 13.61 -3.37
CA LYS A 118 3.21 13.75 -2.34
C LYS A 118 3.11 12.47 -1.53
N MET A 119 3.35 12.53 -0.22
CA MET A 119 3.25 11.36 0.65
C MET A 119 1.84 10.73 0.60
N SER A 120 0.80 11.56 0.51
CA SER A 120 -0.59 11.10 0.40
C SER A 120 -0.88 10.28 -0.86
N ALA A 121 -0.19 10.56 -1.97
CA ALA A 121 -0.34 9.79 -3.20
C ALA A 121 0.32 8.41 -3.13
N SER A 122 1.34 8.24 -2.28
CA SER A 122 2.00 6.93 -2.04
C SER A 122 1.18 5.98 -1.17
N LEU A 123 0.17 6.48 -0.45
CA LEU A 123 -0.74 5.65 0.35
C LEU A 123 -1.86 4.99 -0.47
N GLY A 124 -1.89 5.18 -1.80
CA GLY A 124 -2.89 4.61 -2.70
C GLY A 124 -3.16 3.10 -2.48
N PRO A 125 -2.13 2.24 -2.42
CA PRO A 125 -2.32 0.82 -2.13
C PRO A 125 -2.94 0.54 -0.77
N MET A 126 -2.63 1.36 0.25
CA MET A 126 -3.15 1.20 1.61
C MET A 126 -4.66 1.50 1.69
N LEU A 127 -5.16 2.35 0.80
CA LEU A 127 -6.60 2.64 0.69
C LEU A 127 -7.38 1.47 0.05
N SER A 128 -6.73 0.63 -0.78
CA SER A 128 -7.36 -0.55 -1.37
C SER A 128 -7.37 -1.78 -0.44
N ALA A 129 -6.55 -1.76 0.62
CA ALA A 129 -6.42 -2.88 1.55
C ALA A 129 -7.75 -3.23 2.28
N PRO A 130 -8.55 -2.27 2.79
CA PRO A 130 -9.83 -2.58 3.42
C PRO A 130 -10.81 -3.30 2.49
N ILE A 131 -10.82 -2.96 1.21
CA ILE A 131 -11.67 -3.63 0.21
C ILE A 131 -11.18 -5.06 0.01
N GLY A 132 -9.86 -5.25 -0.14
CA GLY A 132 -9.26 -6.57 -0.27
C GLY A 132 -9.52 -7.48 0.92
N ILE A 133 -9.36 -6.96 2.13
CA ILE A 133 -9.60 -7.68 3.39
C ILE A 133 -11.09 -7.98 3.56
N GLY A 134 -11.96 -7.01 3.26
CA GLY A 134 -13.41 -7.18 3.28
C GLY A 134 -13.84 -8.33 2.37
N MET A 135 -13.39 -8.33 1.13
CA MET A 135 -13.71 -9.37 0.14
C MET A 135 -13.16 -10.74 0.55
N PHE A 136 -11.94 -10.79 1.10
CA PHE A 136 -11.35 -12.01 1.60
C PHE A 136 -12.21 -12.65 2.71
N PHE A 137 -12.60 -11.87 3.72
CA PHE A 137 -13.46 -12.39 4.79
C PHE A 137 -14.89 -12.66 4.32
N ALA A 138 -15.40 -11.90 3.35
CA ALA A 138 -16.71 -12.14 2.73
C ALA A 138 -16.78 -13.52 2.11
N LEU A 139 -15.80 -13.85 1.25
CA LEU A 139 -15.72 -15.14 0.57
C LEU A 139 -15.48 -16.27 1.55
N ARG A 140 -14.59 -16.11 2.54
CA ARG A 140 -14.39 -17.13 3.58
C ARG A 140 -15.64 -17.42 4.40
N LYS A 141 -16.44 -16.40 4.73
CA LYS A 141 -17.72 -16.58 5.41
C LYS A 141 -18.73 -17.28 4.51
N MET A 142 -18.80 -16.91 3.23
CA MET A 142 -19.66 -17.57 2.24
C MET A 142 -19.26 -19.04 2.06
N SER A 143 -17.96 -19.35 2.04
CA SER A 143 -17.47 -20.73 1.94
C SER A 143 -17.63 -21.53 3.24
N ALA A 144 -17.97 -20.89 4.37
CA ALA A 144 -18.23 -21.56 5.64
C ALA A 144 -19.72 -21.91 5.84
N VAL A 145 -20.59 -21.40 4.98
CA VAL A 145 -22.05 -21.62 5.01
C VAL A 145 -22.43 -22.28 3.67
N PRO A 146 -23.39 -23.22 3.63
CA PRO A 146 -23.84 -23.80 2.37
C PRO A 146 -24.69 -22.80 1.55
N VAL A 147 -24.03 -21.83 0.93
CA VAL A 147 -24.53 -20.97 -0.15
C VAL A 147 -24.87 -21.80 -1.41
N ALA A 148 -26.12 -21.73 -1.84
CA ALA A 148 -26.61 -22.39 -3.03
C ALA A 148 -25.82 -21.95 -4.27
N GLY A 149 -25.33 -22.91 -5.04
CA GLY A 149 -24.52 -22.69 -6.24
C GLY A 149 -23.01 -22.71 -6.02
N PHE A 150 -22.49 -22.60 -4.80
CA PHE A 150 -21.04 -22.76 -4.58
C PHE A 150 -20.55 -24.21 -4.81
N GLU A 151 -21.42 -25.21 -4.74
CA GLU A 151 -21.07 -26.62 -4.99
C GLU A 151 -20.77 -26.87 -6.49
N ASP A 152 -21.52 -26.21 -7.38
CA ASP A 152 -21.57 -26.59 -8.80
C ASP A 152 -21.14 -25.47 -9.75
N GLN A 153 -21.20 -24.21 -9.30
CA GLN A 153 -20.92 -23.02 -10.13
C GLN A 153 -19.45 -22.59 -10.07
N GLY A 154 -18.54 -23.56 -9.98
CA GLY A 154 -17.12 -23.37 -10.28
C GLY A 154 -16.78 -23.59 -11.77
N VAL A 155 -15.52 -23.40 -12.14
CA VAL A 155 -15.07 -23.52 -13.54
C VAL A 155 -13.74 -24.28 -13.64
N LEU A 156 -13.47 -24.84 -14.82
CA LEU A 156 -12.27 -25.64 -15.09
C LEU A 156 -12.12 -26.82 -14.11
N TRP A 157 -11.04 -26.85 -13.34
CA TRP A 157 -10.70 -27.92 -12.38
C TRP A 157 -11.21 -27.66 -10.95
N PHE A 158 -11.78 -26.48 -10.68
CA PHE A 158 -12.39 -26.15 -9.38
C PHE A 158 -13.91 -26.03 -9.59
N LYS A 159 -14.63 -27.15 -9.51
CA LYS A 159 -16.10 -27.17 -9.66
C LYS A 159 -16.81 -26.74 -8.40
N CYS A 160 -16.32 -27.20 -7.26
CA CYS A 160 -16.76 -26.77 -5.94
C CYS A 160 -15.92 -25.58 -5.47
N LEU A 161 -16.59 -24.51 -5.07
CA LEU A 161 -15.99 -23.28 -4.54
C LEU A 161 -15.66 -23.37 -3.05
N TYR A 162 -16.25 -24.34 -2.33
CA TYR A 162 -15.96 -24.62 -0.91
C TYR A 162 -14.64 -25.32 -0.70
N GLU A 163 -14.33 -26.24 -1.62
CA GLU A 163 -13.18 -27.11 -1.47
C GLU A 163 -11.88 -26.38 -1.81
N PRO A 164 -10.77 -26.80 -1.21
CA PRO A 164 -9.46 -26.33 -1.63
C PRO A 164 -9.14 -26.69 -3.08
N ASP A 165 -8.38 -25.84 -3.77
CA ASP A 165 -7.93 -26.10 -5.14
C ASP A 165 -7.06 -27.39 -5.19
N PRO A 166 -7.53 -28.48 -5.85
CA PRO A 166 -6.82 -29.77 -5.83
C PRO A 166 -5.43 -29.71 -6.47
N PHE A 167 -5.22 -28.79 -7.42
CA PHE A 167 -3.98 -28.68 -8.19
C PHE A 167 -3.11 -27.50 -7.76
N LEU A 168 -3.57 -26.68 -6.81
CA LEU A 168 -2.97 -25.39 -6.45
C LEU A 168 -2.70 -24.48 -7.66
N GLY A 169 -3.38 -24.71 -8.79
CA GLY A 169 -3.13 -24.05 -10.06
C GLY A 169 -3.41 -22.55 -9.97
N MET A 170 -4.50 -22.17 -9.29
CA MET A 170 -4.85 -20.75 -9.11
C MET A 170 -3.84 -20.01 -8.26
N GLN A 171 -3.29 -20.68 -7.24
CA GLN A 171 -2.34 -20.09 -6.32
C GLN A 171 -0.94 -19.99 -6.93
N LEU A 172 -0.50 -20.98 -7.70
CA LEU A 172 0.74 -20.90 -8.46
C LEU A 172 0.68 -19.75 -9.48
N LEU A 173 -0.47 -19.58 -10.13
CA LEU A 173 -0.70 -18.47 -11.06
C LEU A 173 -0.67 -17.11 -10.36
N SER A 174 -1.30 -16.99 -9.20
CA SER A 174 -1.30 -15.75 -8.41
C SER A 174 0.11 -15.37 -7.96
N THR A 175 0.87 -16.34 -7.42
CA THR A 175 2.25 -16.16 -7.00
C THR A 175 3.14 -15.79 -8.17
N ALA A 176 3.02 -16.47 -9.31
CA ALA A 176 3.77 -16.13 -10.53
C ALA A 176 3.46 -14.69 -10.98
N ALA A 177 2.18 -14.30 -11.00
CA ALA A 177 1.78 -12.96 -11.38
C ALA A 177 2.35 -11.87 -10.45
N LEU A 178 2.32 -12.11 -9.13
CA LEU A 178 2.92 -11.21 -8.14
C LEU A 178 4.45 -11.11 -8.30
N LEU A 179 5.15 -12.23 -8.46
CA LEU A 179 6.61 -12.25 -8.64
C LEU A 179 7.04 -11.53 -9.93
N VAL A 180 6.29 -11.71 -11.03
CA VAL A 180 6.53 -10.97 -12.28
C VAL A 180 6.23 -9.49 -12.07
N GLY A 181 5.11 -9.13 -11.43
CA GLY A 181 4.75 -7.74 -11.14
C GLY A 181 5.81 -7.03 -10.29
N PHE A 182 6.35 -7.73 -9.30
CA PHE A 182 7.46 -7.33 -8.46
C PHE A 182 8.74 -7.09 -9.29
N ARG A 183 9.11 -8.03 -10.17
CA ARG A 183 10.27 -7.86 -11.07
C ARG A 183 10.09 -6.70 -12.05
N LEU A 184 8.86 -6.43 -12.47
CA LEU A 184 8.52 -5.30 -13.33
C LEU A 184 8.56 -3.96 -12.59
N GLY A 185 8.75 -3.95 -11.27
CA GLY A 185 8.78 -2.76 -10.44
C GLY A 185 7.39 -2.18 -10.20
N GLY A 186 6.39 -3.05 -9.99
CA GLY A 186 4.97 -2.73 -9.88
C GLY A 186 4.59 -1.74 -8.75
N GLU A 187 3.29 -1.69 -8.44
CA GLU A 187 2.63 -0.68 -7.58
C GLU A 187 3.32 -0.38 -6.23
N THR A 188 4.11 -1.31 -5.69
CA THR A 188 4.78 -1.20 -4.39
C THR A 188 6.12 -0.47 -4.43
N GLY A 189 6.63 -0.08 -5.61
CA GLY A 189 7.87 0.68 -5.72
C GLY A 189 9.11 -0.06 -5.21
N MET A 190 9.16 -1.39 -5.38
CA MET A 190 10.22 -2.24 -4.83
C MET A 190 11.65 -1.83 -5.18
N GLN A 191 11.86 -1.08 -6.27
CA GLN A 191 13.19 -0.55 -6.60
C GLN A 191 13.75 0.38 -5.50
N ASN A 192 12.87 0.95 -4.68
CA ASN A 192 13.21 1.83 -3.57
C ASN A 192 13.56 1.11 -2.28
N MET A 193 13.27 -0.19 -2.19
CA MET A 193 13.50 -0.98 -0.97
C MET A 193 14.95 -1.45 -0.85
N SER A 194 15.41 -1.64 0.40
CA SER A 194 16.71 -2.23 0.70
C SER A 194 16.81 -3.68 0.19
N GLY A 195 18.02 -4.18 -0.02
CA GLY A 195 18.25 -5.54 -0.52
C GLY A 195 17.58 -6.62 0.35
N THR A 196 17.61 -6.47 1.67
CA THR A 196 16.95 -7.39 2.62
C THR A 196 15.43 -7.35 2.48
N MET A 197 14.84 -6.15 2.41
CA MET A 197 13.39 -5.98 2.26
C MET A 197 12.91 -6.55 0.90
N LYS A 198 13.70 -6.39 -0.17
CA LYS A 198 13.42 -7.01 -1.48
C LYS A 198 13.35 -8.54 -1.36
N LYS A 199 14.34 -9.18 -0.73
CA LYS A 199 14.34 -10.65 -0.55
C LYS A 199 13.11 -11.12 0.23
N MET A 200 12.75 -10.40 1.29
CA MET A 200 11.55 -10.70 2.08
C MET A 200 10.27 -10.57 1.26
N MET A 201 10.13 -9.50 0.46
CA MET A 201 8.98 -9.29 -0.42
C MET A 201 8.88 -10.35 -1.54
N TYR A 202 10.00 -10.83 -2.08
CA TYR A 202 9.98 -11.97 -3.02
C TYR A 202 9.65 -13.30 -2.35
N GLY A 203 10.00 -13.48 -1.07
CA GLY A 203 9.69 -14.69 -0.31
C GLY A 203 8.22 -14.80 0.10
N LEU A 204 7.56 -13.66 0.37
CA LEU A 204 6.20 -13.63 0.90
C LEU A 204 5.16 -14.37 0.02
N PRO A 205 5.10 -14.16 -1.32
CA PRO A 205 4.19 -14.90 -2.20
C PRO A 205 4.50 -16.40 -2.32
N ILE A 206 5.73 -16.83 -2.02
CA ILE A 206 6.11 -18.25 -2.06
C ILE A 206 5.59 -18.95 -0.80
N VAL A 207 5.77 -18.31 0.36
CA VAL A 207 5.24 -18.80 1.64
C VAL A 207 3.71 -18.83 1.62
N SER A 208 3.06 -17.88 0.95
CA SER A 208 1.59 -17.85 0.87
C SER A 208 0.99 -19.06 0.15
N ILE A 209 1.75 -19.77 -0.69
CA ILE A 209 1.28 -21.02 -1.32
C ILE A 209 0.95 -22.06 -0.24
N PHE A 210 1.81 -22.23 0.76
CA PHE A 210 1.61 -23.21 1.83
C PHE A 210 0.46 -22.84 2.75
N VAL A 211 0.28 -21.55 3.02
CA VAL A 211 -0.83 -21.05 3.86
C VAL A 211 -2.17 -21.24 3.15
N MET A 212 -2.23 -20.94 1.85
CA MET A 212 -3.46 -20.99 1.05
C MET A 212 -3.81 -22.39 0.56
N MET A 213 -2.98 -23.41 0.83
CA MET A 213 -3.25 -24.80 0.45
C MET A 213 -4.57 -25.33 1.04
N ASN A 214 -4.97 -24.85 2.22
CA ASN A 214 -6.20 -25.25 2.91
C ASN A 214 -7.33 -24.22 2.76
N PHE A 215 -7.22 -23.28 1.82
CA PHE A 215 -8.22 -22.23 1.64
C PHE A 215 -9.23 -22.65 0.57
N ASP A 216 -10.46 -22.18 0.72
CA ASP A 216 -11.55 -22.40 -0.21
C ASP A 216 -11.24 -21.81 -1.60
N ALA A 217 -11.66 -22.52 -2.65
CA ALA A 217 -11.41 -22.13 -4.03
C ALA A 217 -11.97 -20.74 -4.37
N ALA A 218 -13.10 -20.31 -3.78
CA ALA A 218 -13.63 -18.95 -3.97
C ALA A 218 -12.64 -17.86 -3.56
N THR A 219 -12.05 -18.00 -2.37
CA THR A 219 -11.06 -17.05 -1.84
C THR A 219 -9.78 -17.04 -2.69
N VAL A 220 -9.29 -18.22 -3.10
CA VAL A 220 -8.09 -18.34 -3.93
C VAL A 220 -8.33 -17.76 -5.34
N LEU A 221 -9.51 -17.97 -5.92
CA LEU A 221 -9.91 -17.40 -7.21
C LEU A 221 -9.88 -15.88 -7.18
N TYR A 222 -10.40 -15.27 -6.12
CA TYR A 222 -10.36 -13.82 -5.93
C TYR A 222 -8.91 -13.30 -5.86
N ILE A 223 -8.05 -13.93 -5.06
CA ILE A 223 -6.64 -13.54 -4.92
C ILE A 223 -5.89 -13.72 -6.25
N SER A 224 -6.16 -14.80 -6.98
CA SER A 224 -5.56 -15.05 -8.29
C SER A 224 -5.96 -14.00 -9.32
N THR A 225 -7.26 -13.72 -9.42
CA THR A 225 -7.81 -12.71 -10.34
C THR A 225 -7.25 -11.32 -10.04
N THR A 226 -7.22 -10.92 -8.77
CA THR A 226 -6.67 -9.61 -8.38
C THR A 226 -5.18 -9.52 -8.67
N SER A 227 -4.41 -10.58 -8.43
CA SER A 227 -2.97 -10.63 -8.73
C SER A 227 -2.69 -10.50 -10.23
N LEU A 228 -3.46 -11.20 -11.07
CA LEU A 228 -3.40 -11.07 -12.52
C LEU A 228 -3.75 -9.65 -12.97
N MET A 229 -4.81 -9.06 -12.43
CA MET A 229 -5.19 -7.69 -12.75
C MET A 229 -4.15 -6.66 -12.29
N SER A 230 -3.48 -6.88 -11.16
CA SER A 230 -2.32 -6.07 -10.73
C SER A 230 -1.18 -6.17 -11.74
N LEU A 231 -0.86 -7.37 -12.21
CA LEU A 231 0.17 -7.58 -13.23
C LEU A 231 -0.21 -6.87 -14.53
N THR A 232 -1.43 -7.05 -15.01
CA THR A 232 -1.94 -6.40 -16.24
C THR A 232 -1.89 -4.89 -16.12
N THR A 233 -2.35 -4.33 -15.01
CA THR A 233 -2.30 -2.88 -14.75
C THR A 233 -0.86 -2.38 -14.73
N SER A 234 0.05 -3.11 -14.07
CA SER A 234 1.48 -2.77 -14.01
C SER A 234 2.15 -2.84 -15.37
N ALA A 235 1.82 -3.84 -16.19
CA ALA A 235 2.31 -3.98 -17.56
C ALA A 235 1.78 -2.86 -18.47
N LEU A 236 0.48 -2.55 -18.38
CA LEU A 236 -0.18 -1.49 -19.13
C LEU A 236 0.43 -0.12 -18.80
N LEU A 237 0.57 0.20 -17.51
CA LEU A 237 1.15 1.47 -17.05
C LEU A 237 2.66 1.55 -17.26
N ARG A 238 3.31 0.47 -17.69
CA ARG A 238 4.72 0.48 -18.11
C ARG A 238 4.89 0.81 -19.59
N ASN A 239 3.85 0.65 -20.40
CA ASN A 239 3.89 1.01 -21.81
C ASN A 239 4.12 2.52 -21.98
N ALA A 240 5.13 2.90 -22.77
CA ALA A 240 5.51 4.29 -23.00
C ALA A 240 4.37 5.10 -23.64
N THR A 241 3.56 4.48 -24.50
CA THR A 241 2.42 5.14 -25.15
C THR A 241 1.34 5.50 -24.14
N VAL A 242 1.00 4.58 -23.24
CA VAL A 242 0.02 4.80 -22.16
C VAL A 242 0.53 5.87 -21.20
N ARG A 243 1.83 5.86 -20.86
CA ARG A 243 2.42 6.90 -20.01
C ARG A 243 2.38 8.29 -20.64
N LYS A 244 2.67 8.41 -21.94
CA LYS A 244 2.57 9.68 -22.66
C LYS A 244 1.13 10.18 -22.68
N LEU A 245 0.17 9.30 -22.94
CA LEU A 245 -1.26 9.63 -22.92
C LEU A 245 -1.71 10.12 -21.54
N LEU A 246 -1.28 9.44 -20.47
CA LEU A 246 -1.61 9.78 -19.08
C LEU A 246 -0.72 10.87 -18.46
N ARG A 247 0.20 11.49 -19.24
CA ARG A 247 1.17 12.49 -18.76
C ARG A 247 1.95 12.05 -17.51
N MET A 248 2.31 10.77 -17.45
CA MET A 248 3.09 10.19 -16.36
C MET A 248 4.59 10.41 -16.55
N GLU A 249 5.32 10.51 -15.45
CA GLU A 249 6.78 10.56 -15.46
C GLU A 249 7.39 9.27 -16.04
N PRO A 250 8.52 9.35 -16.76
CA PRO A 250 9.17 8.18 -17.35
C PRO A 250 9.72 7.27 -16.25
N ILE A 251 9.74 5.95 -16.52
CA ILE A 251 10.40 5.00 -15.62
C ILE A 251 11.90 5.18 -15.77
N ILE A 252 12.54 5.75 -14.76
CA ILE A 252 13.99 5.70 -14.65
C ILE A 252 14.36 4.34 -14.07
N LYS A 253 15.08 3.52 -14.83
CA LYS A 253 15.76 2.35 -14.27
C LYS A 253 16.87 2.90 -13.38
N LEU A 254 16.74 2.74 -12.06
CA LEU A 254 17.81 3.10 -11.15
C LEU A 254 19.05 2.27 -11.51
N PRO A 255 20.25 2.88 -11.58
CA PRO A 255 21.48 2.10 -11.71
C PRO A 255 21.55 1.09 -10.55
N PRO A 256 22.12 -0.11 -10.78
CA PRO A 256 22.34 -1.06 -9.69
C PRO A 256 23.07 -0.35 -8.54
N PRO A 257 22.73 -0.68 -7.27
CA PRO A 257 23.42 -0.12 -6.13
C PRO A 257 24.92 -0.29 -6.35
N ASP A 258 25.68 0.80 -6.27
CA ASP A 258 27.13 0.74 -6.40
C ASP A 258 27.65 -0.32 -5.42
N PRO A 259 28.40 -1.34 -5.87
CA PRO A 259 28.91 -2.40 -5.01
C PRO A 259 29.77 -1.89 -3.86
N ASN A 260 30.32 -0.66 -3.98
CA ASN A 260 31.09 0.00 -2.93
C ASN A 260 30.23 0.87 -1.99
N PHE A 261 28.97 1.12 -2.34
CA PHE A 261 28.01 1.85 -1.52
C PHE A 261 27.34 0.92 -0.50
N LYS A 262 28.00 0.74 0.65
CA LYS A 262 27.35 0.12 1.81
C LYS A 262 26.41 1.13 2.45
N ALA A 263 25.15 1.11 2.03
CA ALA A 263 24.12 1.80 2.79
C ALA A 263 24.14 1.23 4.23
N PRO A 264 24.32 2.08 5.25
CA PRO A 264 24.36 1.63 6.64
C PRO A 264 23.07 0.89 6.98
N SER A 265 23.18 -0.18 7.76
CA SER A 265 22.04 -0.97 8.18
C SER A 265 20.99 -0.09 8.86
N MET A 266 19.70 -0.44 8.75
CA MET A 266 18.62 0.30 9.44
C MET A 266 18.89 0.43 10.95
N ALA A 267 19.49 -0.60 11.56
CA ALA A 267 19.92 -0.58 12.95
C ALA A 267 21.04 0.44 13.22
N GLU A 268 22.01 0.57 12.31
CA GLU A 268 23.11 1.54 12.42
C GLU A 268 22.62 2.97 12.24
N ARG A 269 21.71 3.20 11.28
CA ARG A 269 21.05 4.50 11.10
C ARG A 269 20.26 4.91 12.33
N MET A 270 19.51 3.98 12.93
CA MET A 270 18.74 4.24 14.14
C MET A 270 19.64 4.56 15.33
N LYS A 271 20.72 3.78 15.54
CA LYS A 271 21.71 4.04 16.60
C LYS A 271 22.39 5.39 16.44
N LYS A 272 22.83 5.72 15.22
CA LYS A 272 23.47 7.03 14.93
C LYS A 272 22.50 8.19 15.16
N SER A 273 21.25 8.06 14.69
CA SER A 273 20.22 9.08 14.91
C SER A 273 19.94 9.32 16.40
N MET A 274 19.96 8.26 17.23
CA MET A 274 19.81 8.40 18.68
C MET A 274 21.00 9.12 19.31
N ALA A 275 22.23 8.77 18.89
CA ALA A 275 23.44 9.44 19.38
C ALA A 275 23.51 10.92 18.99
N ASP A 276 23.12 11.26 17.75
CA ASP A 276 23.08 12.65 17.28
C ASP A 276 21.99 13.45 18.02
N ALA A 277 20.83 12.84 18.28
CA ALA A 277 19.77 13.46 19.08
C ALA A 277 20.21 13.71 20.53
N GLU A 278 20.93 12.76 21.13
CA GLU A 278 21.47 12.93 22.48
C GLU A 278 22.50 14.07 22.53
N LYS A 279 23.44 14.12 21.59
CA LYS A 279 24.43 15.21 21.47
C LYS A 279 23.77 16.58 21.30
N LEU A 280 22.79 16.69 20.41
CA LEU A 280 22.04 17.93 20.21
C LEU A 280 21.27 18.33 21.48
N SER A 281 20.72 17.37 22.22
CA SER A 281 20.04 17.64 23.49
C SER A 281 20.99 18.13 24.59
N ARG A 282 22.22 17.60 24.65
CA ARG A 282 23.26 18.03 25.59
C ARG A 282 23.73 19.45 25.25
N ILE A 283 24.05 19.71 23.98
CA ILE A 283 24.40 21.05 23.50
C ILE A 283 23.27 22.06 23.78
N ALA A 284 22.01 21.67 23.56
CA ALA A 284 20.86 22.53 23.85
C ALA A 284 20.65 22.79 25.34
N LYS A 285 20.99 21.83 26.22
CA LYS A 285 20.98 22.02 27.68
C LYS A 285 22.12 22.93 28.12
N GLU A 286 23.34 22.71 27.64
CA GLU A 286 24.51 23.55 27.92
C GLU A 286 24.30 25.00 27.44
N LEU A 287 23.69 25.19 26.26
CA LEU A 287 23.34 26.53 25.76
C LEU A 287 22.27 27.24 26.61
N LYS A 288 21.37 26.48 27.25
CA LYS A 288 20.36 27.01 28.19
C LYS A 288 20.93 27.29 29.58
N GLU A 289 21.89 26.49 30.01
CA GLU A 289 22.57 26.60 31.31
C GLU A 289 23.74 27.60 31.28
N SER A 290 24.27 27.94 30.10
CA SER A 290 25.37 28.90 29.97
C SER A 290 24.93 30.31 30.45
N PRO A 291 25.53 30.83 31.54
CA PRO A 291 25.10 32.08 32.18
C PRO A 291 25.28 33.31 31.28
N GLU A 292 26.13 33.24 30.25
CA GLU A 292 26.31 34.34 29.29
C GLU A 292 25.10 34.54 28.35
N ASN A 293 24.42 33.45 27.95
CA ASN A 293 23.25 33.55 27.07
C ASN A 293 21.99 33.92 27.83
N GLN A 294 21.84 33.47 29.07
CA GLN A 294 20.83 34.02 29.98
C GLN A 294 21.04 35.52 30.19
N LYS A 295 22.27 35.98 30.42
CA LYS A 295 22.57 37.42 30.55
C LYS A 295 22.28 38.20 29.26
N ARG A 296 22.65 37.68 28.08
CA ARG A 296 22.36 38.31 26.78
C ARG A 296 20.87 38.33 26.43
N ALA A 297 20.12 37.27 26.72
CA ALA A 297 18.68 37.23 26.51
C ALA A 297 17.96 38.24 27.40
N THR A 298 18.33 38.32 28.69
CA THR A 298 17.78 39.32 29.62
C THR A 298 18.18 40.74 29.25
N GLN A 299 19.40 40.97 28.77
CA GLN A 299 19.85 42.29 28.27
C GLN A 299 19.15 42.71 26.98
N THR A 300 18.94 41.78 26.05
CA THR A 300 18.24 42.06 24.78
C THR A 300 16.76 42.35 25.05
N HIS A 301 16.12 41.58 25.93
CA HIS A 301 14.74 41.82 26.36
C HIS A 301 14.61 43.15 27.14
N ALA A 302 15.56 43.48 28.01
CA ALA A 302 15.59 44.76 28.73
C ALA A 302 15.75 45.95 27.77
N SER A 303 16.66 45.85 26.79
CA SER A 303 16.88 46.92 25.79
C SER A 303 15.68 47.12 24.87
N ALA A 304 14.97 46.04 24.51
CA ALA A 304 13.76 46.11 23.69
C ALA A 304 12.58 46.74 24.46
N VAL A 305 12.44 46.43 25.75
CA VAL A 305 11.42 47.05 26.62
C VAL A 305 11.72 48.52 26.86
N GLU A 306 12.99 48.90 27.07
CA GLU A 306 13.39 50.31 27.24
C GLU A 306 13.19 51.12 25.95
N ALA A 307 13.43 50.54 24.77
CA ALA A 307 13.18 51.16 23.47
C ALA A 307 11.68 51.41 23.19
N VAL A 308 10.80 50.57 23.74
CA VAL A 308 9.35 50.76 23.67
C VAL A 308 8.88 51.86 24.61
N TYR A 309 9.48 52.00 25.80
CA TYR A 309 9.09 53.00 26.80
C TYR A 309 9.69 54.39 26.57
N ARG A 310 10.76 54.52 25.77
CA ARG A 310 11.38 55.81 25.40
C ARG A 310 10.77 56.54 24.21
N ARG A 311 9.72 56.01 23.55
CA ARG A 311 9.05 56.80 22.49
C ARG A 311 8.36 58.02 23.13
N PRO A 312 8.75 59.26 22.81
CA PRO A 312 8.07 60.44 23.31
C PRO A 312 6.62 60.47 22.79
N PRO A 313 5.67 61.05 23.54
CA PRO A 313 4.29 61.15 23.12
C PRO A 313 4.22 61.92 21.79
N GLN A 314 3.67 61.28 20.77
CA GLN A 314 3.35 61.94 19.50
C GLN A 314 2.37 63.08 19.80
N LYS A 315 2.81 64.31 19.56
CA LYS A 315 1.95 65.50 19.42
C LYS A 315 1.36 65.54 18.03
#